data_AF-A0A812NFB9-F1
#
_entry.id   AF-A0A812NFB9-F1
#
_cell.length_a   1.000
_cell.length_b   1.000
_cell.length_c   1.000
_cell.angle_alpha   90.00
_cell.angle_beta   90.00
_cell.angle_gamma   90.00
#
_symmetry.space_group_name_H-M   'P 1'
#
loop_
_entity.id
_entity.type
_entity.pdbx_description
1 polymer ?
#
loop_
_entity_poly.entity_id
_entity_poly.type
_entity_poly.pdbx_seq_one_letter_code
_entity_poly.pdbx_strand_id
1 'polypeptide(L)'
;MPTVGSLTLKKILTVEQALVQGERLGKDSTAYENLRREAVSLRLENDVLTEQVAELEEARAEYVAQEEQFTAKLNANGGFFAHEEEVVNMTGKIREVDYKIAGLRHKHYHNIKDVGSLKRTMSLIEKRGEVTTVLDKVNEALERGEVLDEQGEEARSLQEQVSRLRRESEKVWPKITSYEKDISTFSAKLSETQKQLHSIRDTPTREADDLRTHLKAEINQVKRMMAQLGRLRDIQRVNAQEIGMVERVRAKLSKQVRVRKLLAEGNADELADKIANLQDDTNRLRTTIKDLEGRLQPLTKEAGVIITKLREMPFEFTTETGKLREQLIASIHQESHWKERLAVLRGEKLQNIRYIALLKKALSQKTS
;
A
#
# COMPACT_ATOMS: atom_id res chain seq x y z
N MET A 1 1.61 5.75 -27.25
CA MET A 1 0.49 5.23 -26.43
C MET A 1 1.00 5.04 -25.01
N PRO A 2 0.33 5.58 -23.97
CA PRO A 2 0.71 5.26 -22.60
C PRO A 2 0.46 3.75 -22.39
N THR A 3 1.49 3.03 -21.92
CA THR A 3 1.37 1.61 -21.56
C THR A 3 0.29 1.44 -20.51
N VAL A 4 -0.52 0.38 -20.58
CA VAL A 4 -1.69 0.13 -19.70
C VAL A 4 -1.33 0.30 -18.20
N GLY A 5 -0.11 -0.05 -17.79
CA GLY A 5 0.40 0.19 -16.43
C GLY A 5 0.46 1.67 -15.98
N SER A 6 0.56 2.63 -16.92
CA SER A 6 0.52 4.06 -16.63
C SER A 6 -0.86 4.54 -16.17
N LEU A 7 -1.93 3.96 -16.73
CA LEU A 7 -3.31 4.35 -16.41
C LEU A 7 -3.77 3.73 -15.08
N THR A 8 -3.46 2.45 -14.84
CA THR A 8 -3.69 1.79 -13.54
C THR A 8 -3.01 2.56 -12.41
N LEU A 9 -1.72 2.86 -12.58
CA LEU A 9 -0.93 3.56 -11.57
C LEU A 9 -1.49 4.95 -11.29
N LYS A 10 -1.90 5.68 -12.34
CA LYS A 10 -2.53 7.00 -12.19
C LYS A 10 -3.82 6.92 -11.36
N LYS A 11 -4.69 5.95 -11.63
CA LYS A 11 -5.94 5.75 -10.85
C LYS A 11 -5.66 5.44 -9.38
N ILE A 12 -4.68 4.59 -9.10
CA ILE A 12 -4.26 4.27 -7.73
C ILE A 12 -3.71 5.51 -7.03
N LEU A 13 -2.81 6.26 -7.68
CA LEU A 13 -2.23 7.49 -7.13
C LEU A 13 -3.30 8.55 -6.82
N THR A 14 -4.31 8.70 -7.67
CA THR A 14 -5.43 9.62 -7.40
C THR A 14 -6.17 9.23 -6.12
N VAL A 15 -6.41 7.93 -5.91
CA VAL A 15 -7.03 7.45 -4.66
C VAL A 15 -6.12 7.67 -3.46
N GLU A 16 -4.83 7.34 -3.57
CA GLU A 16 -3.88 7.56 -2.48
C GLU A 16 -3.79 9.04 -2.11
N GLN A 17 -3.78 9.94 -3.10
CA GLN A 17 -3.82 11.39 -2.88
C GLN A 17 -5.08 11.84 -2.15
N ALA A 18 -6.25 11.43 -2.62
CA ALA A 18 -7.53 11.73 -1.97
C ALA A 18 -7.54 11.24 -0.51
N LEU A 19 -7.09 10.01 -0.27
CA LEU A 19 -6.99 9.42 1.07
C LEU A 19 -6.01 10.18 1.98
N VAL A 20 -4.89 10.66 1.46
CA VAL A 20 -3.91 11.48 2.19
C VAL A 20 -4.48 12.87 2.49
N GLN A 21 -5.26 13.45 1.57
CA GLN A 21 -5.95 14.72 1.76
C GLN A 21 -7.11 14.65 2.76
N GLY A 22 -7.42 13.44 3.25
CA GLY A 22 -8.51 13.22 4.20
C GLY A 22 -9.88 13.14 3.52
N GLU A 23 -9.93 13.01 2.20
CA GLU A 23 -11.19 12.80 1.49
C GLU A 23 -11.77 11.44 1.87
N ARG A 24 -13.08 11.43 2.12
CA ARG A 24 -13.81 10.22 2.44
C ARG A 24 -14.20 9.51 1.15
N LEU A 25 -13.57 8.38 0.91
CA LEU A 25 -13.93 7.48 -0.18
C LEU A 25 -14.73 6.31 0.39
N GLY A 26 -15.90 6.04 -0.20
CA GLY A 26 -16.73 4.88 0.10
C GLY A 26 -16.86 3.96 -1.12
N LYS A 27 -17.56 2.84 -0.95
CA LYS A 27 -17.89 1.91 -2.05
C LYS A 27 -18.67 2.59 -3.18
N ASP A 28 -19.51 3.56 -2.83
CA ASP A 28 -20.32 4.31 -3.80
C ASP A 28 -19.57 5.47 -4.46
N SER A 29 -18.30 5.68 -4.13
CA SER A 29 -17.50 6.74 -4.73
C SER A 29 -17.18 6.44 -6.19
N THR A 30 -17.14 7.49 -7.01
CA THR A 30 -16.70 7.41 -8.42
C THR A 30 -15.30 6.82 -8.53
N ALA A 31 -14.42 7.12 -7.59
CA ALA A 31 -13.09 6.56 -7.50
C ALA A 31 -13.11 5.03 -7.32
N TYR A 32 -13.91 4.52 -6.39
CA TYR A 32 -14.04 3.08 -6.15
C TYR A 32 -14.60 2.36 -7.39
N GLU A 33 -15.67 2.87 -7.98
CA GLU A 33 -16.27 2.29 -9.19
C GLU A 33 -15.31 2.33 -10.39
N ASN A 34 -14.50 3.37 -10.52
CA ASN A 34 -13.46 3.43 -11.55
C ASN A 34 -12.37 2.36 -11.36
N LEU A 35 -11.96 2.08 -10.12
CA LEU A 35 -11.03 0.99 -9.81
C LEU A 35 -11.66 -0.38 -10.14
N ARG A 36 -12.94 -0.55 -9.79
CA ARG A 36 -13.68 -1.79 -10.04
C ARG A 36 -13.81 -2.08 -11.53
N ARG A 37 -14.21 -1.08 -12.32
CA ARG A 37 -14.32 -1.19 -13.79
C ARG A 37 -12.97 -1.54 -14.43
N GLU A 38 -11.90 -0.88 -14.01
CA GLU A 38 -10.56 -1.20 -14.50
C GLU A 38 -10.16 -2.64 -14.15
N ALA A 39 -10.42 -3.07 -12.92
CA ALA A 39 -10.09 -4.43 -12.49
C ALA A 39 -10.89 -5.50 -13.24
N VAL A 40 -12.10 -5.20 -13.71
CA VAL A 40 -12.88 -6.07 -14.58
C VAL A 40 -12.32 -6.05 -16.01
N SER A 41 -12.06 -4.87 -16.57
CA SER A 41 -11.49 -4.70 -17.90
C SER A 41 -10.19 -5.48 -18.08
N LEU A 42 -9.25 -5.38 -17.12
CA LEU A 42 -7.98 -6.09 -17.16
C LEU A 42 -8.13 -7.62 -17.05
N ARG A 43 -9.20 -8.12 -16.39
CA ARG A 43 -9.48 -9.55 -16.35
C ARG A 43 -9.99 -10.05 -17.68
N LEU A 44 -10.95 -9.34 -18.28
CA LEU A 44 -11.46 -9.67 -19.61
C LEU A 44 -10.33 -9.65 -20.66
N GLU A 45 -9.43 -8.67 -20.57
CA GLU A 45 -8.24 -8.63 -21.41
C GLU A 45 -7.34 -9.85 -21.16
N ASN A 46 -7.18 -10.31 -19.93
CA ASN A 46 -6.41 -11.52 -19.63
C ASN A 46 -7.05 -12.80 -20.17
N ASP A 47 -8.37 -12.89 -20.18
CA ASP A 47 -9.09 -14.03 -20.75
C ASP A 47 -8.80 -14.10 -22.26
N VAL A 48 -8.87 -12.97 -22.96
CA VAL A 48 -8.50 -12.86 -24.38
C VAL A 48 -7.01 -13.20 -24.61
N LEU A 49 -6.11 -12.67 -23.79
CA LEU A 49 -4.68 -13.00 -23.90
C LEU A 49 -4.41 -14.49 -23.69
N THR A 50 -5.19 -15.15 -22.83
CA THR A 50 -5.06 -16.59 -22.58
C THR A 50 -5.50 -17.41 -23.79
N GLU A 51 -6.62 -17.02 -24.42
CA GLU A 51 -7.12 -17.63 -25.66
C GLU A 51 -6.11 -17.47 -26.81
N GLN A 52 -5.61 -16.25 -27.04
CA GLN A 52 -4.59 -15.98 -28.05
C GLN A 52 -3.30 -16.78 -27.85
N VAL A 53 -2.89 -16.98 -26.58
CA VAL A 53 -1.72 -17.82 -26.31
C VAL A 53 -2.01 -19.29 -26.61
N ALA A 54 -3.21 -19.80 -26.32
CA ALA A 54 -3.58 -21.17 -26.65
C ALA A 54 -3.56 -21.41 -28.17
N GLU A 55 -4.12 -20.49 -28.96
CA GLU A 55 -4.08 -20.55 -30.43
C GLU A 55 -2.64 -20.55 -30.97
N LEU A 56 -1.77 -19.70 -30.40
CA LEU A 56 -0.36 -19.66 -30.78
C LEU A 56 0.41 -20.91 -30.34
N GLU A 57 0.08 -21.49 -29.18
CA GLU A 57 0.68 -22.74 -28.71
C GLU A 57 0.31 -23.92 -29.63
N GLU A 58 -0.92 -23.96 -30.15
CA GLU A 58 -1.36 -24.94 -31.16
C GLU A 58 -0.62 -24.76 -32.49
N ALA A 59 -0.60 -23.54 -33.04
CA ALA A 59 0.14 -23.24 -34.27
C ALA A 59 1.65 -23.54 -34.12
N ARG A 60 2.23 -23.27 -32.95
CA ARG A 60 3.62 -23.60 -32.64
C ARG A 60 3.86 -25.10 -32.71
N ALA A 61 2.97 -25.90 -32.14
CA ALA A 61 3.08 -27.36 -32.16
C ALA A 61 3.06 -27.91 -33.60
N GLU A 62 2.22 -27.36 -34.46
CA GLU A 62 2.19 -27.70 -35.89
C GLU A 62 3.52 -27.37 -36.59
N TYR A 63 4.07 -26.17 -36.36
CA TYR A 63 5.35 -25.78 -36.97
C TYR A 63 6.53 -26.62 -36.47
N VAL A 64 6.53 -26.99 -35.19
CA VAL A 64 7.55 -27.90 -34.63
C VAL A 64 7.44 -29.28 -35.29
N ALA A 65 6.24 -29.84 -35.42
CA ALA A 65 6.04 -31.12 -36.10
C ALA A 65 6.47 -31.08 -37.58
N GLN A 66 6.24 -29.96 -38.27
CA GLN A 66 6.71 -29.75 -39.64
C GLN A 66 8.23 -29.63 -39.73
N GLU A 67 8.86 -28.88 -38.81
CA GLU A 67 10.31 -28.76 -38.71
C GLU A 67 10.97 -30.13 -38.46
N GLU A 68 10.46 -30.93 -37.53
CA GLU A 68 10.93 -32.29 -37.27
C GLU A 68 10.85 -33.19 -38.51
N GLN A 69 9.77 -33.07 -39.30
CA GLN A 69 9.62 -33.81 -40.56
C GLN A 69 10.64 -33.39 -41.62
N PHE A 70 10.91 -32.09 -41.77
CA PHE A 70 11.93 -31.59 -42.71
C PHE A 70 13.35 -31.99 -42.25
N THR A 71 13.62 -31.92 -40.95
CA THR A 71 14.87 -32.36 -40.33
C THR A 71 15.10 -33.86 -40.49
N ALA A 72 14.05 -34.68 -40.37
CA ALA A 72 14.14 -36.11 -40.68
C ALA A 72 14.47 -36.39 -42.15
N LYS A 73 13.88 -35.63 -43.10
CA LYS A 73 14.17 -35.74 -44.54
C LYS A 73 15.60 -35.31 -44.90
N LEU A 74 16.12 -34.27 -44.25
CA LEU A 74 17.53 -33.86 -44.35
C LEU A 74 18.47 -35.01 -44.00
N ASN A 75 18.18 -35.73 -42.92
CA ASN A 75 19.02 -36.84 -42.44
C ASN A 75 18.92 -38.10 -43.32
N ALA A 76 17.81 -38.30 -44.04
CA ALA A 76 17.58 -39.50 -44.86
C ALA A 76 18.16 -39.41 -46.29
N ASN A 77 18.18 -38.22 -46.90
CA ASN A 77 18.50 -38.06 -48.33
C ASN A 77 19.93 -37.59 -48.64
N GLY A 78 20.83 -37.49 -47.65
CA GLY A 78 22.26 -37.22 -47.85
C GLY A 78 22.62 -35.88 -48.53
N GLY A 79 21.63 -35.01 -48.78
CA GLY A 79 21.81 -33.74 -49.47
C GLY A 79 21.21 -32.59 -48.66
N PHE A 80 22.07 -31.88 -47.92
CA PHE A 80 21.71 -30.73 -47.07
C PHE A 80 20.97 -29.62 -47.83
N PHE A 81 21.30 -29.42 -49.11
CA PHE A 81 20.82 -28.30 -49.94
C PHE A 81 19.32 -28.36 -50.34
N ALA A 82 18.68 -29.53 -50.33
CA ALA A 82 17.31 -29.66 -50.88
C ALA A 82 16.19 -29.30 -49.89
N HIS A 83 16.50 -29.23 -48.59
CA HIS A 83 15.52 -29.05 -47.52
C HIS A 83 15.91 -27.99 -46.48
N GLU A 84 17.03 -27.28 -46.71
CA GLU A 84 17.56 -26.25 -45.81
C GLU A 84 16.63 -25.05 -45.70
N GLU A 85 16.08 -24.60 -46.83
CA GLU A 85 15.19 -23.43 -46.87
C GLU A 85 13.90 -23.69 -46.08
N GLU A 86 13.32 -24.89 -46.16
CA GLU A 86 12.13 -25.26 -45.39
C GLU A 86 12.41 -25.31 -43.88
N VAL A 87 13.55 -25.87 -43.44
CA VAL A 87 13.93 -25.90 -42.01
C VAL A 87 14.19 -24.50 -41.49
N VAL A 88 14.92 -23.66 -42.24
CA VAL A 88 15.16 -22.26 -41.86
C VAL A 88 13.85 -21.49 -41.76
N ASN A 89 12.93 -21.68 -42.72
CA ASN A 89 11.62 -21.05 -42.71
C ASN A 89 10.77 -21.50 -41.49
N MET A 90 10.66 -22.81 -41.23
CA MET A 90 9.89 -23.31 -40.09
C MET A 90 10.51 -22.86 -38.76
N THR A 91 11.83 -22.93 -38.61
CA THR A 91 12.54 -22.42 -37.44
C THR A 91 12.27 -20.92 -37.24
N GLY A 92 12.25 -20.14 -38.34
CA GLY A 92 11.88 -18.73 -38.34
C GLY A 92 10.46 -18.48 -37.82
N LYS A 93 9.48 -19.27 -38.29
CA LYS A 93 8.08 -19.21 -37.83
C LYS A 93 7.93 -19.59 -36.36
N ILE A 94 8.58 -20.68 -35.92
CA ILE A 94 8.58 -21.10 -34.50
C ILE A 94 9.11 -19.96 -33.64
N ARG A 95 10.25 -19.37 -34.03
CA ARG A 95 10.86 -18.23 -33.31
C ARG A 95 9.91 -17.02 -33.24
N GLU A 96 9.23 -16.69 -34.33
CA GLU A 96 8.27 -15.58 -34.34
C GLU A 96 7.09 -15.84 -33.39
N VAL A 97 6.54 -17.06 -33.42
CA VAL A 97 5.46 -17.47 -32.51
C VAL A 97 5.93 -17.44 -31.06
N ASP A 98 7.13 -17.91 -30.75
CA ASP A 98 7.72 -17.86 -29.41
C ASP A 98 7.83 -16.42 -28.88
N TYR A 99 8.28 -15.48 -29.72
CA TYR A 99 8.31 -14.06 -29.34
C TYR A 99 6.91 -13.49 -29.09
N LYS A 100 5.92 -13.86 -29.90
CA LYS A 100 4.52 -13.43 -29.71
C LYS A 100 3.96 -13.99 -28.39
N ILE A 101 4.12 -15.29 -28.14
CA ILE A 101 3.69 -15.93 -26.89
C ILE A 101 4.37 -15.24 -25.69
N ALA A 102 5.68 -15.01 -25.74
CA ALA A 102 6.41 -14.34 -24.67
C ALA A 102 5.88 -12.92 -24.40
N GLY A 103 5.61 -12.15 -25.47
CA GLY A 103 5.02 -10.81 -25.36
C GLY A 103 3.63 -10.81 -24.72
N LEU A 104 2.75 -11.74 -25.14
CA LEU A 104 1.41 -11.88 -24.57
C LEU A 104 1.47 -12.34 -23.11
N ARG A 105 2.31 -13.32 -22.77
CA ARG A 105 2.52 -13.78 -21.38
C ARG A 105 3.06 -12.68 -20.48
N HIS A 106 3.96 -11.84 -21.01
CA HIS A 106 4.47 -10.67 -20.29
C HIS A 106 3.34 -9.67 -19.99
N LYS A 107 2.49 -9.37 -20.98
CA LYS A 107 1.32 -8.50 -20.79
C LYS A 107 0.32 -9.08 -19.79
N HIS A 108 0.01 -10.37 -19.91
CA HIS A 108 -0.87 -11.11 -19.00
C HIS A 108 -0.37 -11.04 -17.54
N TYR A 109 0.93 -11.21 -17.33
CA TYR A 109 1.56 -11.05 -16.02
C TYR A 109 1.36 -9.64 -15.44
N HIS A 110 1.55 -8.60 -16.25
CA HIS A 110 1.35 -7.21 -15.82
C HIS A 110 -0.10 -6.92 -15.44
N ASN A 111 -1.06 -7.38 -16.25
CA ASN A 111 -2.49 -7.25 -15.95
C ASN A 111 -2.88 -7.95 -14.64
N ILE A 112 -2.36 -9.15 -14.37
CA ILE A 112 -2.58 -9.84 -13.07
C ILE A 112 -2.06 -8.99 -11.91
N LYS A 113 -0.86 -8.43 -12.04
CA LYS A 113 -0.24 -7.59 -11.01
C LYS A 113 -1.09 -6.33 -10.77
N ASP A 114 -1.56 -5.69 -11.83
CA ASP A 114 -2.36 -4.48 -11.79
C ASP A 114 -3.74 -4.72 -11.17
N VAL A 115 -4.45 -5.77 -11.57
CA VAL A 115 -5.69 -6.23 -10.91
C VAL A 115 -5.46 -6.46 -9.42
N GLY A 116 -4.33 -7.08 -9.07
CA GLY A 116 -3.93 -7.27 -7.67
C GLY A 116 -3.77 -5.95 -6.92
N SER A 117 -3.20 -4.93 -7.54
CA SER A 117 -3.02 -3.59 -6.94
C SER A 117 -4.35 -2.86 -6.79
N LEU A 118 -5.20 -2.86 -7.82
CA LEU A 118 -6.54 -2.27 -7.78
C LEU A 118 -7.40 -2.87 -6.66
N LYS A 119 -7.38 -4.20 -6.50
CA LYS A 119 -8.09 -4.89 -5.41
C LYS A 119 -7.62 -4.44 -4.03
N ARG A 120 -6.32 -4.22 -3.84
CA ARG A 120 -5.77 -3.72 -2.57
C ARG A 120 -6.24 -2.30 -2.28
N THR A 121 -6.21 -1.43 -3.27
CA THR A 121 -6.69 -0.06 -3.15
C THR A 121 -8.20 -0.02 -2.84
N MET A 122 -9.00 -0.86 -3.50
CA MET A 122 -10.42 -1.00 -3.17
C MET A 122 -10.63 -1.49 -1.73
N SER A 123 -9.91 -2.53 -1.29
CA SER A 123 -10.01 -3.03 0.09
C SER A 123 -9.61 -1.98 1.14
N LEU A 124 -8.63 -1.12 0.82
CA LEU A 124 -8.28 0.03 1.66
C LEU A 124 -9.43 1.02 1.81
N ILE A 125 -10.08 1.40 0.69
CA ILE A 125 -11.26 2.28 0.70
C ILE A 125 -12.36 1.69 1.59
N GLU A 126 -12.68 0.40 1.41
CA GLU A 126 -13.73 -0.29 2.18
C GLU A 126 -13.44 -0.27 3.67
N LYS A 127 -12.21 -0.66 4.04
CA LYS A 127 -11.78 -0.74 5.43
C LYS A 127 -11.79 0.61 6.12
N ARG A 128 -11.27 1.64 5.46
CA ARG A 128 -11.30 3.00 6.00
C ARG A 128 -12.72 3.54 6.08
N GLY A 129 -13.58 3.20 5.12
CA GLY A 129 -15.02 3.48 5.16
C GLY A 129 -15.71 2.86 6.38
N GLU A 130 -15.42 1.60 6.69
CA GLU A 130 -15.94 0.92 7.88
C GLU A 130 -15.47 1.58 9.18
N VAL A 131 -14.17 1.89 9.28
CA VAL A 131 -13.61 2.55 10.47
C VAL A 131 -14.23 3.94 10.65
N THR A 132 -14.18 4.79 9.62
CA THR A 132 -14.71 6.16 9.67
C THR A 132 -16.19 6.19 10.04
N THR A 133 -16.99 5.24 9.54
CA THR A 133 -18.42 5.14 9.90
C THR A 133 -18.62 4.94 11.40
N VAL A 134 -17.81 4.10 12.05
CA VAL A 134 -17.87 3.91 13.51
C VAL A 134 -17.40 5.17 14.24
N LEU A 135 -16.34 5.83 13.74
CA LEU A 135 -15.81 7.05 14.35
C LEU A 135 -16.80 8.21 14.29
N ASP A 136 -17.47 8.40 13.15
CA ASP A 136 -18.38 9.51 12.92
C ASP A 136 -19.60 9.41 13.83
N LYS A 137 -20.18 8.21 13.99
CA LYS A 137 -21.29 7.97 14.93
C LYS A 137 -20.98 8.52 16.32
N VAL A 138 -19.77 8.24 16.81
CA VAL A 138 -19.33 8.71 18.13
C VAL A 138 -18.97 10.19 18.09
N ASN A 139 -18.16 10.64 17.13
CA ASN A 139 -17.72 12.03 17.08
C ASN A 139 -18.87 13.02 16.92
N GLU A 140 -19.83 12.73 16.05
CA GLU A 140 -21.00 13.58 15.83
C GLU A 140 -21.89 13.63 17.08
N ALA A 141 -22.15 12.50 17.73
CA ALA A 141 -22.89 12.46 18.98
C ALA A 141 -22.19 13.28 20.08
N LEU A 142 -20.87 13.10 20.22
CA LEU A 142 -20.05 13.88 21.16
C LEU A 142 -20.06 15.39 20.83
N GLU A 143 -20.09 15.77 19.55
CA GLU A 143 -20.13 17.16 19.09
C GLU A 143 -21.50 17.80 19.30
N ARG A 144 -22.60 17.05 19.12
CA ARG A 144 -23.96 17.46 19.51
C ARG A 144 -24.15 17.55 21.02
N GLY A 145 -23.16 17.10 21.81
CA GLY A 145 -23.19 17.15 23.26
C GLY A 145 -24.01 16.02 23.90
N GLU A 146 -24.37 15.00 23.12
CA GLU A 146 -25.07 13.81 23.60
C GLU A 146 -24.24 13.11 24.68
N VAL A 147 -24.94 12.50 25.63
CA VAL A 147 -24.32 11.74 26.73
C VAL A 147 -24.25 10.29 26.29
N LEU A 148 -23.05 9.88 25.90
CA LEU A 148 -22.77 8.50 25.55
C LEU A 148 -22.33 7.72 26.79
N ASP A 149 -22.67 6.43 26.85
CA ASP A 149 -22.25 5.52 27.92
C ASP A 149 -20.93 4.81 27.55
N GLU A 150 -20.05 4.62 28.53
CA GLU A 150 -18.82 3.84 28.39
C GLU A 150 -19.09 2.34 28.12
N GLN A 151 -20.30 1.85 28.43
CA GLN A 151 -20.79 0.52 28.07
C GLN A 151 -21.87 0.53 26.97
N GLY A 152 -22.11 1.70 26.37
CA GLY A 152 -23.08 1.90 25.29
C GLY A 152 -22.72 1.17 24.00
N GLU A 153 -23.64 1.20 23.03
CA GLU A 153 -23.45 0.58 21.71
C GLU A 153 -22.23 1.17 20.99
N GLU A 154 -22.04 2.48 21.09
CA GLU A 154 -20.93 3.22 20.49
C GLU A 154 -19.58 2.78 21.04
N ALA A 155 -19.48 2.62 22.37
CA ALA A 155 -18.26 2.17 23.03
C ALA A 155 -17.91 0.72 22.66
N ARG A 156 -18.92 -0.16 22.60
CA ARG A 156 -18.76 -1.55 22.15
C ARG A 156 -18.33 -1.63 20.70
N SER A 157 -18.95 -0.85 19.82
CA SER A 157 -18.60 -0.80 18.39
C SER A 157 -17.15 -0.37 18.18
N LEU A 158 -16.67 0.65 18.91
CA LEU A 158 -15.26 1.03 18.89
C LEU A 158 -14.33 -0.09 19.39
N GLN A 159 -14.68 -0.75 20.50
CA GLN A 159 -13.88 -1.85 21.06
C GLN A 159 -13.81 -3.08 20.14
N GLU A 160 -14.92 -3.43 19.50
CA GLU A 160 -14.99 -4.49 18.50
C GLU A 160 -14.10 -4.16 17.31
N GLN A 161 -14.16 -2.90 16.84
CA GLN A 161 -13.33 -2.44 15.72
C GLN A 161 -11.84 -2.53 16.03
N VAL A 162 -11.39 -2.07 17.22
CA VAL A 162 -10.00 -2.23 17.67
C VAL A 162 -9.62 -3.70 17.73
N SER A 163 -10.46 -4.53 18.36
CA SER A 163 -10.16 -5.96 18.54
C SER A 163 -10.02 -6.68 17.21
N ARG A 164 -10.88 -6.36 16.22
CA ARG A 164 -10.80 -6.87 14.85
C ARG A 164 -9.47 -6.49 14.20
N LEU A 165 -9.11 -5.20 14.22
CA LEU A 165 -7.88 -4.70 13.60
C LEU A 165 -6.61 -5.28 14.26
N ARG A 166 -6.60 -5.44 15.59
CA ARG A 166 -5.49 -6.08 16.32
C ARG A 166 -5.31 -7.54 15.92
N ARG A 167 -6.39 -8.33 15.90
CA ARG A 167 -6.36 -9.73 15.45
C ARG A 167 -5.84 -9.86 14.02
N GLU A 168 -6.22 -8.96 13.13
CA GLU A 168 -5.69 -8.94 11.77
C GLU A 168 -4.18 -8.65 11.73
N SER A 169 -3.71 -7.70 12.54
CA SER A 169 -2.28 -7.38 12.65
C SER A 169 -1.46 -8.54 13.21
N GLU A 170 -1.97 -9.19 14.26
CA GLU A 170 -1.34 -10.36 14.91
C GLU A 170 -1.23 -11.55 13.95
N LYS A 171 -2.26 -11.81 13.14
CA LYS A 171 -2.25 -12.90 12.13
C LYS A 171 -1.16 -12.72 11.07
N VAL A 172 -0.77 -11.48 10.79
CA VAL A 172 0.20 -11.15 9.73
C VAL A 172 1.63 -11.19 10.25
N TRP A 173 1.86 -10.89 11.53
CA TRP A 173 3.19 -10.76 12.12
C TRP A 173 4.10 -11.98 11.90
N PRO A 174 3.68 -13.23 12.19
CA PRO A 174 4.55 -14.40 12.00
C PRO A 174 4.97 -14.60 10.55
N LYS A 175 4.09 -14.26 9.59
CA LYS A 175 4.37 -14.39 8.15
C LYS A 175 5.40 -13.37 7.68
N ILE A 176 5.35 -12.15 8.21
CA ILE A 176 6.36 -11.13 7.92
C ILE A 176 7.73 -11.59 8.40
N THR A 177 7.83 -12.01 9.67
CA THR A 177 9.11 -12.48 10.23
C THR A 177 9.66 -13.69 9.46
N SER A 178 8.79 -14.63 9.05
CA SER A 178 9.19 -15.75 8.20
C SER A 178 9.74 -15.26 6.86
N TYR A 179 9.02 -14.42 6.13
CA TYR A 179 9.48 -13.93 4.83
C TYR A 179 10.75 -13.10 4.91
N GLU A 180 10.93 -12.29 5.96
CA GLU A 180 12.17 -11.54 6.18
C GLU A 180 13.37 -12.47 6.37
N LYS A 181 13.21 -13.54 7.15
CA LYS A 181 14.22 -14.58 7.34
C LYS A 181 14.49 -15.36 6.04
N ASP A 182 13.45 -15.71 5.31
CA ASP A 182 13.60 -16.49 4.09
C ASP A 182 14.28 -15.66 2.99
N ILE A 183 13.92 -14.37 2.85
CA ILE A 183 14.54 -13.44 1.89
C ILE A 183 16.02 -13.22 2.21
N SER A 184 16.39 -13.03 3.49
CA SER A 184 17.79 -12.87 3.88
C SER A 184 18.61 -14.13 3.57
N THR A 185 18.03 -15.31 3.80
CA THR A 185 18.63 -16.60 3.46
C THR A 185 18.80 -16.76 1.94
N PHE A 186 17.82 -16.32 1.16
CA PHE A 186 17.87 -16.35 -0.31
C PHE A 186 18.94 -15.43 -0.90
N SER A 187 19.20 -14.26 -0.28
CA SER A 187 20.25 -13.34 -0.74
C SER A 187 21.64 -14.00 -0.74
N ALA A 188 21.90 -14.88 0.23
CA ALA A 188 23.14 -15.64 0.30
C ALA A 188 23.24 -16.68 -0.84
N LYS A 189 22.15 -17.43 -1.09
CA LYS A 189 22.08 -18.41 -2.19
C LYS A 189 22.26 -17.76 -3.56
N LEU A 190 21.59 -16.63 -3.79
CA LEU A 190 21.65 -15.89 -5.05
C LEU A 190 23.07 -15.39 -5.36
N SER A 191 23.80 -14.95 -4.33
CA SER A 191 25.21 -14.57 -4.45
C SER A 191 26.11 -15.75 -4.84
N GLU A 192 25.82 -16.95 -4.34
CA GLU A 192 26.56 -18.17 -4.67
C GLU A 192 26.27 -18.64 -6.10
N THR A 193 24.99 -18.71 -6.49
CA THR A 193 24.58 -19.06 -7.86
C THR A 193 25.14 -18.07 -8.88
N GLN A 194 25.23 -16.77 -8.54
CA GLN A 194 25.85 -15.76 -9.39
C GLN A 194 27.37 -15.99 -9.58
N LYS A 195 28.10 -16.42 -8.55
CA LYS A 195 29.53 -16.78 -8.66
C LYS A 195 29.72 -18.00 -9.56
N GLN A 196 28.90 -19.03 -9.40
CA GLN A 196 28.92 -20.22 -10.26
C GLN A 196 28.69 -19.83 -11.72
N LEU A 197 27.72 -18.97 -12.00
CA LEU A 197 27.47 -18.47 -13.34
C LEU A 197 28.66 -17.66 -13.91
N HIS A 198 29.33 -16.84 -13.10
CA HIS A 198 30.52 -16.09 -13.55
C HIS A 198 31.71 -17.01 -13.84
N SER A 199 31.79 -18.17 -13.18
CA SER A 199 32.87 -19.14 -13.39
C SER A 199 32.70 -19.92 -14.70
N ILE A 200 31.46 -20.06 -15.16
CA ILE A 200 31.13 -20.65 -16.45
C ILE A 200 31.13 -19.50 -17.47
N ARG A 201 32.31 -19.22 -18.04
CA ARG A 201 32.50 -18.24 -19.14
C ARG A 201 31.45 -18.39 -20.24
N ASP A 202 31.27 -17.35 -21.07
CA ASP A 202 30.28 -17.13 -22.15
C ASP A 202 30.02 -18.26 -23.17
N THR A 203 30.61 -19.45 -23.00
CA THR A 203 30.33 -20.65 -23.77
C THR A 203 28.88 -21.10 -23.54
N PRO A 204 28.04 -21.14 -24.59
CA PRO A 204 26.68 -21.67 -24.48
C PRO A 204 26.73 -23.18 -24.29
N THR A 205 26.77 -23.63 -23.03
CA THR A 205 26.64 -25.03 -22.66
C THR A 205 25.28 -25.29 -22.02
N ARG A 206 24.78 -26.53 -22.12
CA ARG A 206 23.54 -26.95 -21.46
C ARG A 206 23.57 -26.68 -19.95
N GLU A 207 24.71 -26.94 -19.30
CA GLU A 207 24.91 -26.66 -17.87
C GLU A 207 24.78 -25.17 -17.55
N ALA A 208 25.31 -24.28 -18.40
CA ALA A 208 25.16 -22.84 -18.24
C ALA A 208 23.69 -22.41 -18.36
N ASP A 209 22.95 -22.99 -19.31
CA ASP A 209 21.52 -22.68 -19.51
C ASP A 209 20.63 -23.24 -18.40
N ASP A 210 20.94 -24.42 -17.87
CA ASP A 210 20.27 -25.00 -16.70
C ASP A 210 20.49 -24.12 -15.46
N LEU A 211 21.72 -23.64 -15.24
CA LEU A 211 22.05 -22.71 -14.15
C LEU A 211 21.39 -21.35 -14.32
N ARG A 212 21.34 -20.78 -15.55
CA ARG A 212 20.60 -19.54 -15.83
C ARG A 212 19.10 -19.71 -15.54
N THR A 213 18.54 -20.84 -15.91
CA THR A 213 17.13 -21.15 -15.67
C THR A 213 16.84 -21.32 -14.18
N HIS A 214 17.72 -22.00 -13.45
CA HIS A 214 17.65 -22.12 -12.00
C HIS A 214 17.72 -20.76 -11.31
N LEU A 215 18.70 -19.91 -11.66
CA LEU A 215 18.85 -18.56 -11.12
C LEU A 215 17.62 -17.69 -11.41
N LYS A 216 17.07 -17.76 -12.64
CA LYS A 216 15.82 -17.06 -12.99
C LYS A 216 14.66 -17.54 -12.11
N ALA A 217 14.55 -18.85 -11.85
CA ALA A 217 13.51 -19.39 -10.98
C ALA A 217 13.66 -18.91 -9.52
N GLU A 218 14.88 -18.91 -8.97
CA GLU A 218 15.19 -18.39 -7.63
C GLU A 218 14.87 -16.90 -7.53
N ILE A 219 15.31 -16.07 -8.49
CA ILE A 219 14.99 -14.64 -8.56
C ILE A 219 13.48 -14.41 -8.58
N ASN A 220 12.74 -15.19 -9.38
CA ASN A 220 11.28 -15.07 -9.46
C ASN A 220 10.59 -15.52 -8.17
N GLN A 221 11.12 -16.51 -7.46
CA GLN A 221 10.64 -16.88 -6.13
C GLN A 221 10.84 -15.74 -5.12
N VAL A 222 12.03 -15.15 -5.05
CA VAL A 222 12.31 -14.00 -4.16
C VAL A 222 11.42 -12.81 -4.50
N LYS A 223 11.25 -12.48 -5.79
CA LYS A 223 10.33 -11.41 -6.22
C LYS A 223 8.91 -11.64 -5.73
N ARG A 224 8.40 -12.87 -5.80
CA ARG A 224 7.06 -13.24 -5.29
C ARG A 224 6.98 -13.06 -3.77
N MET A 225 8.01 -13.49 -3.04
CA MET A 225 8.08 -13.32 -1.59
C MET A 225 8.16 -11.85 -1.18
N MET A 226 8.99 -11.03 -1.84
CA MET A 226 9.05 -9.58 -1.60
C MET A 226 7.70 -8.92 -1.87
N ALA A 227 6.99 -9.32 -2.92
CA ALA A 227 5.64 -8.84 -3.19
C ALA A 227 4.61 -9.30 -2.13
N GLN A 228 4.76 -10.49 -1.55
CA GLN A 228 3.95 -10.94 -0.41
C GLN A 228 4.27 -10.14 0.85
N LEU A 229 5.55 -9.95 1.16
CA LEU A 229 6.02 -9.16 2.30
C LEU A 229 5.51 -7.71 2.22
N GLY A 230 5.60 -7.07 1.04
CA GLY A 230 5.04 -5.73 0.82
C GLY A 230 3.55 -5.67 1.14
N ARG A 231 2.76 -6.63 0.66
CA ARG A 231 1.32 -6.73 0.98
C ARG A 231 1.02 -6.88 2.46
N LEU A 232 1.81 -7.69 3.16
CA LEU A 232 1.64 -7.91 4.60
C LEU A 232 1.99 -6.66 5.40
N ARG A 233 3.06 -5.95 5.01
CA ARG A 233 3.44 -4.66 5.59
C ARG A 233 2.37 -3.59 5.35
N ASP A 234 1.77 -3.55 4.17
CA ASP A 234 0.64 -2.65 3.87
C ASP A 234 -0.52 -2.91 4.84
N ILE A 235 -0.89 -4.17 5.08
CA ILE A 235 -1.95 -4.54 6.03
C ILE A 235 -1.60 -4.05 7.44
N GLN A 236 -0.37 -4.26 7.91
CA GLN A 236 0.06 -3.80 9.23
C GLN A 236 0.03 -2.27 9.34
N ARG A 237 0.53 -1.56 8.32
CA ARG A 237 0.54 -0.10 8.28
C ARG A 237 -0.87 0.45 8.39
N VAL A 238 -1.80 -0.06 7.57
CA VAL A 238 -3.20 0.35 7.59
C VAL A 238 -3.83 0.02 8.94
N ASN A 239 -3.64 -1.19 9.47
CA ASN A 239 -4.16 -1.57 10.79
C ASN A 239 -3.67 -0.64 11.90
N ALA A 240 -2.38 -0.32 11.93
CA ALA A 240 -1.81 0.56 12.94
C ALA A 240 -2.43 1.97 12.86
N GLN A 241 -2.60 2.50 11.64
CA GLN A 241 -3.24 3.80 11.42
C GLN A 241 -4.69 3.80 11.90
N GLU A 242 -5.49 2.81 11.46
CA GLU A 242 -6.91 2.72 11.82
C GLU A 242 -7.12 2.45 13.32
N ILE A 243 -6.30 1.59 13.95
CA ILE A 243 -6.31 1.41 15.42
C ILE A 243 -6.05 2.73 16.11
N GLY A 244 -5.04 3.48 15.64
CA GLY A 244 -4.74 4.80 16.19
C GLY A 244 -5.91 5.77 16.10
N MET A 245 -6.68 5.75 15.00
CA MET A 245 -7.89 6.58 14.87
C MET A 245 -8.99 6.16 15.85
N VAL A 246 -9.24 4.85 15.97
CA VAL A 246 -10.28 4.32 16.86
C VAL A 246 -9.96 4.57 18.33
N GLU A 247 -8.73 4.30 18.77
CA GLU A 247 -8.31 4.52 20.17
C GLU A 247 -8.40 6.00 20.56
N ARG A 248 -8.16 6.94 19.63
CA ARG A 248 -8.37 8.37 19.88
C ARG A 248 -9.83 8.70 20.18
N VAL A 249 -10.76 8.18 19.39
CA VAL A 249 -12.20 8.41 19.62
C VAL A 249 -12.67 7.73 20.91
N ARG A 250 -12.13 6.55 21.24
CA ARG A 250 -12.37 5.89 22.54
C ARG A 250 -11.89 6.73 23.72
N ALA A 251 -10.69 7.29 23.64
CA ALA A 251 -10.17 8.19 24.67
C ALA A 251 -11.04 9.44 24.82
N LYS A 252 -11.51 10.00 23.69
CA LYS A 252 -12.45 11.13 23.65
C LYS A 252 -13.75 10.82 24.40
N LEU A 253 -14.33 9.65 24.13
CA LEU A 253 -15.54 9.13 24.76
C LEU A 253 -15.35 8.92 26.27
N SER A 254 -14.34 8.15 26.68
CA SER A 254 -14.09 7.87 28.12
C SER A 254 -13.85 9.16 28.90
N LYS A 255 -13.14 10.14 28.31
CA LYS A 255 -12.96 11.47 28.93
C LYS A 255 -14.27 12.21 29.11
N GLN A 256 -15.18 12.17 28.13
CA GLN A 256 -16.50 12.79 28.23
C GLN A 256 -17.34 12.15 29.34
N VAL A 257 -17.38 10.81 29.39
CA VAL A 257 -18.12 10.05 30.42
C VAL A 257 -17.64 10.44 31.81
N ARG A 258 -16.32 10.47 32.04
CA ARG A 258 -15.74 10.86 33.33
C ARG A 258 -16.12 12.30 33.73
N VAL A 259 -16.03 13.25 32.80
CA VAL A 259 -16.41 14.65 33.06
C VAL A 259 -17.90 14.76 33.39
N ARG A 260 -18.76 14.02 32.70
CA ARG A 260 -20.21 13.98 32.99
C ARG A 260 -20.52 13.36 34.34
N LYS A 261 -19.82 12.28 34.71
CA LYS A 261 -19.95 11.65 36.03
C LYS A 261 -19.61 12.62 37.16
N LEU A 262 -18.49 13.33 37.04
CA LEU A 262 -18.08 14.37 37.99
C LEU A 262 -19.12 15.51 38.09
N LEU A 263 -19.72 15.91 36.96
CA LEU A 263 -20.79 16.92 36.96
C LEU A 263 -22.05 16.42 37.69
N ALA A 264 -22.38 15.14 37.56
CA ALA A 264 -23.54 14.53 38.21
C ALA A 264 -23.33 14.33 39.72
N GLU A 265 -22.15 13.86 40.14
CA GLU A 265 -21.75 13.75 41.55
C GLU A 265 -21.65 15.13 42.19
N GLY A 266 -21.09 16.09 41.45
CA GLY A 266 -21.03 17.50 41.81
C GLY A 266 -20.16 17.79 43.04
N ASN A 267 -19.22 16.92 43.38
CA ASN A 267 -18.25 17.18 44.44
C ASN A 267 -17.34 18.36 44.05
N ALA A 268 -17.38 19.45 44.82
CA ALA A 268 -16.66 20.68 44.49
C ALA A 268 -15.13 20.49 44.45
N ASP A 269 -14.59 19.68 45.35
CA ASP A 269 -13.14 19.42 45.42
C ASP A 269 -12.68 18.61 44.21
N GLU A 270 -13.41 17.56 43.84
CA GLU A 270 -13.09 16.74 42.66
C GLU A 270 -13.25 17.51 41.34
N LEU A 271 -14.22 18.42 41.26
CA LEU A 271 -14.38 19.32 40.12
C LEU A 271 -13.20 20.29 40.00
N ALA A 272 -12.75 20.87 41.12
CA ALA A 272 -11.59 21.76 41.16
C ALA A 272 -10.29 21.03 40.78
N ASP A 273 -10.07 19.84 41.33
CA ASP A 273 -8.93 18.97 40.99
C ASP A 273 -8.94 18.60 39.51
N LYS A 274 -10.11 18.28 38.94
CA LYS A 274 -10.21 17.95 37.53
C LYS A 274 -9.90 19.15 36.63
N ILE A 275 -10.33 20.35 37.02
CA ILE A 275 -9.99 21.59 36.31
C ILE A 275 -8.48 21.82 36.32
N ALA A 276 -7.82 21.70 37.48
CA ALA A 276 -6.38 21.89 37.61
C ALA A 276 -5.61 20.90 36.71
N ASN A 277 -6.01 19.62 36.73
CA ASN A 277 -5.42 18.60 35.86
C ASN A 277 -5.62 18.91 34.37
N LEU A 278 -6.83 19.29 33.95
CA LEU A 278 -7.08 19.66 32.54
C LEU A 278 -6.31 20.92 32.11
N GLN A 279 -6.07 21.86 33.03
CA GLN A 279 -5.25 23.05 32.77
C GLN A 279 -3.78 22.67 32.57
N ASP A 280 -3.23 21.80 33.41
CA ASP A 280 -1.87 21.29 33.23
C ASP A 280 -1.72 20.52 31.91
N ASP A 281 -2.66 19.61 31.60
CA ASP A 281 -2.70 18.90 30.32
C ASP A 281 -2.73 19.89 29.13
N THR A 282 -3.55 20.93 29.21
CA THR A 282 -3.66 21.97 28.17
C THR A 282 -2.35 22.73 27.98
N ASN A 283 -1.61 22.99 29.07
CA ASN A 283 -0.31 23.63 29.01
C ASN A 283 0.75 22.70 28.41
N ARG A 284 0.76 21.41 28.78
CA ARG A 284 1.65 20.40 28.17
C ARG A 284 1.40 20.28 26.66
N LEU A 285 0.13 20.23 26.25
CA LEU A 285 -0.27 20.21 24.84
C LEU A 285 0.21 21.46 24.11
N ARG A 286 0.09 22.64 24.72
CA ARG A 286 0.58 23.90 24.14
C ARG A 286 2.09 23.85 23.86
N THR A 287 2.89 23.38 24.82
CA THR A 287 4.34 23.23 24.65
C THR A 287 4.66 22.24 23.54
N THR A 288 4.00 21.07 23.55
CA THR A 288 4.19 20.02 22.54
C THR A 288 3.86 20.50 21.13
N ILE A 289 2.72 21.20 20.97
CA ILE A 289 2.32 21.78 19.67
C ILE A 289 3.39 22.76 19.17
N LYS A 290 3.88 23.66 20.05
CA LYS A 290 4.91 24.63 19.69
C LYS A 290 6.20 23.95 19.23
N ASP A 291 6.63 22.90 19.95
CA ASP A 291 7.84 22.15 19.59
C ASP A 291 7.69 21.43 18.24
N LEU A 292 6.51 20.84 17.99
CA LEU A 292 6.23 20.17 16.72
C LEU A 292 6.16 21.17 15.55
N GLU A 293 5.55 22.33 15.74
CA GLU A 293 5.52 23.42 14.75
C GLU A 293 6.93 23.91 14.42
N GLY A 294 7.79 24.06 15.43
CA GLY A 294 9.20 24.44 15.25
C GLY A 294 9.98 23.42 14.40
N ARG A 295 9.64 22.11 14.51
CA ARG A 295 10.26 21.04 13.71
C ARG A 295 9.68 20.89 12.31
N LEU A 296 8.45 21.35 12.08
CA LEU A 296 7.79 21.27 10.77
C LEU A 296 8.34 22.30 9.77
N GLN A 297 8.71 23.49 10.27
CA GLN A 297 9.21 24.58 9.44
C GLN A 297 10.45 24.20 8.60
N PRO A 298 11.49 23.57 9.17
CA PRO A 298 12.65 23.09 8.42
C PRO A 298 12.29 22.08 7.33
N LEU A 299 11.39 21.13 7.60
CA LEU A 299 10.95 20.11 6.64
C LEU A 299 10.26 20.74 5.43
N THR A 300 9.42 21.76 5.67
CA THR A 300 8.72 22.48 4.59
C THR A 300 9.71 23.25 3.71
N LYS A 301 10.76 23.83 4.32
CA LYS A 301 11.84 24.49 3.58
C LYS A 301 12.66 23.50 2.77
N GLU A 302 12.99 22.34 3.33
CA GLU A 302 13.74 21.28 2.66
C GLU A 302 13.01 20.77 1.42
N ALA A 303 11.71 20.49 1.52
CA ALA A 303 10.88 20.10 0.37
C ALA A 303 10.91 21.18 -0.73
N GLY A 304 10.81 22.46 -0.35
CA GLY A 304 10.93 23.59 -1.28
C GLY A 304 12.27 23.63 -2.01
N VAL A 305 13.39 23.41 -1.30
CA VAL A 305 14.73 23.35 -1.90
C VAL A 305 14.85 22.20 -2.90
N ILE A 306 14.33 21.01 -2.56
CA ILE A 306 14.36 19.86 -3.46
C ILE A 306 13.52 20.12 -4.72
N ILE A 307 12.34 20.72 -4.59
CA ILE A 307 11.48 21.10 -5.72
C ILE A 307 12.22 22.05 -6.67
N THR A 308 12.89 23.08 -6.13
CA THR A 308 13.66 24.03 -6.95
C THR A 308 14.76 23.31 -7.72
N LYS A 309 15.55 22.46 -7.06
CA LYS A 309 16.58 21.64 -7.73
C LYS A 309 16.00 20.77 -8.85
N LEU A 310 14.88 20.09 -8.59
CA LEU A 310 14.22 19.24 -9.58
C LEU A 310 13.68 20.03 -10.79
N ARG A 311 13.36 21.31 -10.63
CA ARG A 311 12.91 22.19 -11.74
C ARG A 311 14.06 22.71 -12.58
N GLU A 312 15.24 22.88 -11.99
CA GLU A 312 16.46 23.34 -12.66
C GLU A 312 17.15 22.22 -13.46
N MET A 313 16.88 20.95 -13.10
CA MET A 313 17.43 19.79 -13.81
C MET A 313 16.68 19.49 -15.12
N PRO A 314 17.37 18.96 -16.14
CA PRO A 314 16.74 18.45 -17.36
C PRO A 314 15.67 17.40 -17.04
N PHE A 315 14.63 17.31 -17.88
CA PHE A 315 13.56 16.31 -17.72
C PHE A 315 14.01 14.92 -18.17
N GLU A 316 15.10 14.41 -17.59
CA GLU A 316 15.68 13.11 -17.85
C GLU A 316 15.71 12.28 -16.57
N PHE A 317 15.50 10.97 -16.69
CA PHE A 317 15.48 10.06 -15.54
C PHE A 317 16.91 9.57 -15.25
N THR A 318 17.62 10.35 -14.45
CA THR A 318 18.97 10.01 -13.95
C THR A 318 18.91 9.49 -12.51
N THR A 319 19.98 8.84 -12.04
CA THR A 319 20.10 8.38 -10.64
C THR A 319 19.93 9.53 -9.63
N GLU A 320 20.47 10.71 -9.96
CA GLU A 320 20.39 11.89 -9.10
C GLU A 320 18.96 12.47 -9.03
N THR A 321 18.30 12.63 -10.17
CA THR A 321 16.89 13.06 -10.22
C THR A 321 15.97 12.06 -9.52
N GLY A 322 16.25 10.75 -9.66
CA GLY A 322 15.56 9.69 -8.93
C GLY A 322 15.69 9.85 -7.41
N LYS A 323 16.92 10.03 -6.91
CA LYS A 323 17.20 10.23 -5.48
C LYS A 323 16.50 11.48 -4.92
N LEU A 324 16.54 12.60 -5.65
CA LEU A 324 15.85 13.83 -5.24
C LEU A 324 14.33 13.65 -5.20
N ARG A 325 13.73 12.91 -6.15
CA ARG A 325 12.29 12.60 -6.13
C ARG A 325 11.90 11.72 -4.95
N GLU A 326 12.70 10.71 -4.62
CA GLU A 326 12.47 9.88 -3.43
C GLU A 326 12.56 10.70 -2.14
N GLN A 327 13.57 11.58 -2.03
CA GLN A 327 13.70 12.50 -0.89
C GLN A 327 12.50 13.43 -0.78
N LEU A 328 12.04 14.01 -1.90
CA LEU A 328 10.86 14.86 -1.92
C LEU A 328 9.61 14.11 -1.43
N ILE A 329 9.39 12.89 -1.93
CA ILE A 329 8.26 12.05 -1.51
C ILE A 329 8.33 11.79 0.00
N ALA A 330 9.51 11.44 0.53
CA ALA A 330 9.71 11.23 1.95
C ALA A 330 9.44 12.50 2.78
N SER A 331 9.97 13.65 2.37
CA SER A 331 9.74 14.94 3.05
C SER A 331 8.27 15.34 3.04
N ILE A 332 7.56 15.19 1.92
CA ILE A 332 6.11 15.49 1.82
C ILE A 332 5.30 14.54 2.72
N HIS A 333 5.61 13.25 2.72
CA HIS A 333 4.94 12.29 3.60
C HIS A 333 5.16 12.63 5.07
N GLN A 334 6.38 13.00 5.44
CA GLN A 334 6.70 13.43 6.78
C GLN A 334 5.93 14.71 7.13
N GLU A 335 5.95 15.74 6.29
CA GLU A 335 5.18 16.97 6.51
C GLU A 335 3.69 16.68 6.75
N SER A 336 3.08 15.85 5.90
CA SER A 336 1.68 15.44 6.02
C SER A 336 1.39 14.77 7.37
N HIS A 337 2.23 13.82 7.79
CA HIS A 337 2.07 13.12 9.06
C HIS A 337 2.18 14.06 10.27
N TRP A 338 3.10 15.02 10.22
CA TRP A 338 3.26 16.01 11.29
C TRP A 338 2.08 16.98 11.35
N LYS A 339 1.54 17.40 10.21
CA LYS A 339 0.31 18.22 10.16
C LYS A 339 -0.91 17.47 10.72
N GLU A 340 -1.07 16.20 10.37
CA GLU A 340 -2.13 15.35 10.93
C GLU A 340 -2.00 15.26 12.45
N ARG A 341 -0.79 15.01 12.97
CA ARG A 341 -0.51 14.99 14.41
C ARG A 341 -0.83 16.32 15.09
N LEU A 342 -0.47 17.45 14.47
CA LEU A 342 -0.79 18.78 14.98
C LEU A 342 -2.30 19.03 15.04
N ALA A 343 -3.05 18.61 14.03
CA ALA A 343 -4.51 18.72 14.02
C ALA A 343 -5.14 17.95 15.19
N VAL A 344 -4.67 16.72 15.45
CA VAL A 344 -5.11 15.90 16.59
C VAL A 344 -4.85 16.61 17.92
N LEU A 345 -3.62 17.08 18.17
CA LEU A 345 -3.26 17.74 19.43
C LEU A 345 -4.04 19.03 19.65
N ARG A 346 -4.32 19.80 18.59
CA ARG A 346 -5.17 20.99 18.65
C ARG A 346 -6.62 20.64 18.96
N GLY A 347 -7.14 19.56 18.39
CA GLY A 347 -8.46 19.02 18.72
C GLY A 347 -8.57 18.65 20.19
N GLU A 348 -7.58 17.95 20.74
CA GLU A 348 -7.55 17.60 22.17
C GLU A 348 -7.48 18.83 23.07
N LYS A 349 -6.62 19.81 22.71
CA LYS A 349 -6.52 21.08 23.42
C LYS A 349 -7.86 21.82 23.44
N LEU A 350 -8.56 21.90 22.30
CA LEU A 350 -9.88 22.52 22.20
C LEU A 350 -10.89 21.84 23.13
N GLN A 351 -10.88 20.51 23.16
CA GLN A 351 -11.78 19.74 24.01
C GLN A 351 -11.50 19.95 25.51
N ASN A 352 -10.23 20.00 25.92
CA ASN A 352 -9.87 20.31 27.31
C ASN A 352 -10.41 21.68 27.72
N ILE A 353 -10.28 22.69 26.87
CA ILE A 353 -10.81 24.03 27.11
C ILE A 353 -12.33 23.99 27.29
N ARG A 354 -13.05 23.24 26.45
CA ARG A 354 -14.52 23.06 26.58
C ARG A 354 -14.89 22.40 27.91
N TYR A 355 -14.19 21.35 28.32
CA TYR A 355 -14.44 20.68 29.60
C TYR A 355 -14.13 21.57 30.80
N ILE A 356 -13.02 22.33 30.77
CA ILE A 356 -12.71 23.31 31.82
C ILE A 356 -13.84 24.33 31.95
N ALA A 357 -14.35 24.87 30.83
CA ALA A 357 -15.44 25.83 30.85
C ALA A 357 -16.73 25.25 31.44
N LEU A 358 -17.07 24.01 31.09
CA LEU A 358 -18.24 23.30 31.64
C LEU A 358 -18.12 23.08 33.15
N LEU A 359 -16.97 22.58 33.62
CA LEU A 359 -16.73 22.31 35.04
C LEU A 359 -16.72 23.61 35.86
N LYS A 360 -16.11 24.68 35.35
CA LYS A 360 -16.12 26.00 36.00
C LYS A 360 -17.53 26.56 36.15
N LYS A 361 -18.37 26.42 35.10
CA LYS A 361 -19.77 26.84 35.16
C LYS A 361 -20.53 26.08 36.26
N ALA A 362 -20.35 24.77 36.35
CA ALA A 362 -20.99 23.95 37.38
C ALA A 362 -20.54 24.34 38.80
N LEU A 363 -19.24 24.62 39.01
CA LEU A 363 -18.72 25.12 40.29
C LEU A 363 -19.34 26.47 40.66
N SER A 364 -19.42 27.43 39.73
CA SER A 364 -19.99 28.76 39.99
C SER A 364 -21.47 28.73 40.36
N GLN A 365 -22.22 27.75 39.85
CA GLN A 365 -23.65 27.56 40.15
C GLN A 365 -23.88 26.92 41.53
N LYS A 366 -22.83 26.38 42.18
CA LYS A 366 -22.91 25.78 43.52
C LYS A 366 -22.40 26.71 44.62
N THR A 367 -21.56 27.68 44.26
CA THR A 367 -21.04 28.70 45.20
C THR A 367 -21.87 29.99 45.20
N SER A 368 -22.82 30.13 44.28
CA SER A 368 -23.90 31.13 44.31
C SER A 368 -25.14 30.52 44.93
#